data_AF-A0A8S4RR15-F1
#
_entry.id   AF-A0A8S4RR15-F1
#
_cell.length_a   1.000
_cell.length_b   1.000
_cell.length_c   1.000
_cell.angle_alpha   90.00
_cell.angle_beta   90.00
_cell.angle_gamma   90.00
#
_symmetry.space_group_name_H-M   'P 1'
#
loop_
_entity.id
_entity.type
_entity.pdbx_description
1 polymer ?
#
loop_
_entity_poly.entity_id
_entity_poly.type
_entity_poly.pdbx_seq_one_letter_code
_entity_poly.pdbx_strand_id
1 'polypeptide(L)'
;MGTFAGKGVPHPVLEPIGLARSDGKRPDGMTLIPWRLGRSLLWDATCVDNLAASHIQGTSSMVGAAATNSEQAKRRNYENLESSFFFVPFGVETLGPWGPEARALFKEL
;
A
#
# COMPACT_ATOMS: atom_id res chain seq x y z
N MET A 1 -0.15 50.91 -1.47
CA MET A 1 -0.63 50.67 -2.84
C MET A 1 -1.28 49.29 -2.84
N GLY A 2 -2.61 49.21 -3.01
CA GLY A 2 -3.29 47.93 -3.28
C GLY A 2 -2.83 47.38 -4.65
N THR A 3 -3.10 46.13 -5.03
CA THR A 3 -4.42 45.46 -5.05
C THR A 3 -4.31 43.99 -5.51
N PHE A 4 -5.18 43.12 -4.95
CA PHE A 4 -5.92 41.96 -5.53
C PHE A 4 -5.16 40.83 -6.28
N ALA A 5 -5.55 39.54 -6.30
CA ALA A 5 -6.64 38.77 -5.70
C ALA A 5 -6.36 37.26 -5.91
N GLY A 6 -7.05 36.42 -5.13
CA GLY A 6 -7.21 34.98 -5.41
C GLY A 6 -7.90 34.23 -4.27
N LYS A 7 -9.12 34.65 -3.90
CA LYS A 7 -10.03 33.82 -3.09
C LYS A 7 -10.70 32.80 -4.02
N GLY A 8 -10.77 31.53 -3.59
CA GLY A 8 -11.91 30.68 -3.90
C GLY A 8 -11.73 29.62 -4.97
N VAL A 9 -10.84 28.65 -4.76
CA VAL A 9 -11.07 27.29 -5.24
C VAL A 9 -11.05 26.38 -4.01
N PRO A 10 -12.15 25.72 -3.61
CA PRO A 10 -12.03 24.59 -2.72
C PRO A 10 -11.22 23.54 -3.47
N HIS A 11 -9.96 23.38 -3.10
CA HIS A 11 -9.20 22.21 -3.53
C HIS A 11 -10.02 20.98 -3.16
N PRO A 12 -10.15 19.97 -4.05
CA PRO A 12 -10.69 18.68 -3.66
C PRO A 12 -10.00 18.28 -2.37
N VAL A 13 -10.77 18.13 -1.29
CA VAL A 13 -10.22 17.61 -0.04
C VAL A 13 -9.89 16.16 -0.35
N LEU A 14 -8.63 15.93 -0.72
CA LEU A 14 -8.08 14.60 -0.81
C LEU A 14 -8.29 13.93 0.56
N GLU A 15 -8.51 12.62 0.53
CA GLU A 15 -8.71 11.73 1.67
C GLU A 15 -7.92 12.17 2.91
N PRO A 16 -8.44 11.91 4.13
CA PRO A 16 -7.87 12.40 5.38
C PRO A 16 -6.33 12.41 5.38
N ILE A 17 -5.77 13.61 5.37
CA ILE A 17 -4.33 13.85 5.35
C ILE A 17 -3.77 13.36 6.69
N GLY A 18 -3.16 12.16 6.72
CA GLY A 18 -2.79 11.56 8.00
C GLY A 18 -1.76 10.43 8.00
N LEU A 19 -1.16 10.07 6.88
CA LEU A 19 -0.15 9.02 6.81
C LEU A 19 1.19 9.63 6.40
N ALA A 20 2.06 9.81 7.39
CA ALA A 20 3.43 10.36 7.32
C ALA A 20 3.65 11.54 6.36
N ARG A 21 3.53 12.77 6.90
CA ARG A 21 3.82 14.01 6.15
C ARG A 21 5.30 14.21 5.85
N SER A 22 6.21 13.45 6.47
CA SER A 22 7.66 13.70 6.38
C SER A 22 8.34 13.03 5.18
N ASP A 23 7.82 11.91 4.68
CA ASP A 23 8.43 11.14 3.59
C ASP A 23 7.60 11.13 2.29
N GLY A 24 6.39 11.72 2.31
CA GLY A 24 5.52 11.84 1.13
C GLY A 24 4.92 10.52 0.65
N LYS A 25 5.03 9.45 1.44
CA LYS A 25 4.45 8.15 1.09
C LYS A 25 2.94 8.18 1.25
N ARG A 26 2.24 7.58 0.29
CA ARG A 26 0.78 7.50 0.27
C ARG A 26 0.35 6.06 0.05
N PRO A 27 -0.01 5.33 1.12
CA PRO A 27 -0.64 4.03 0.98
C PRO A 27 -2.06 4.20 0.41
N ASP A 28 -2.58 3.15 -0.22
CA ASP A 28 -3.86 3.18 -0.93
C ASP A 28 -5.06 3.44 -0.02
N GLY A 29 -5.02 2.94 1.22
CA GLY A 29 -6.13 3.17 2.13
C GLY A 29 -5.86 2.77 3.57
N MET A 30 -6.74 3.23 4.44
CA MET A 30 -6.70 3.00 5.88
C MET A 30 -8.11 2.81 6.43
N THR A 31 -8.29 1.90 7.39
CA THR A 31 -9.59 1.75 8.05
C THR A 31 -9.88 2.93 8.98
N LEU A 32 -11.13 3.41 8.94
CA LEU A 32 -11.60 4.49 9.81
C LEU A 32 -11.74 4.03 11.28
N ILE A 33 -12.09 2.76 11.47
CA ILE A 33 -12.15 2.13 12.79
C ILE A 33 -10.90 1.27 13.03
N PRO A 34 -10.45 1.12 14.29
CA PRO A 34 -9.35 0.22 14.62
C PRO A 34 -9.61 -1.20 14.14
N TRP A 35 -8.59 -1.82 13.56
CA TRP A 35 -8.62 -3.18 13.03
C TRP A 35 -8.21 -4.22 14.07
N ARG A 36 -6.97 -4.10 14.58
CA ARG A 36 -6.38 -5.05 15.54
C ARG A 36 -5.60 -4.32 16.60
N LEU A 37 -5.76 -4.74 17.86
CA LEU A 37 -5.03 -4.19 19.01
C LEU A 37 -5.13 -2.65 19.10
N GLY A 38 -6.29 -2.09 18.75
CA GLY A 38 -6.51 -0.64 18.74
C GLY A 38 -5.84 0.12 17.60
N ARG A 39 -5.19 -0.56 16.65
CA ARG A 39 -4.52 0.05 15.48
C ARG A 39 -5.37 -0.10 14.23
N SER A 40 -5.47 0.95 13.43
CA SER A 40 -6.09 0.89 12.09
C SER A 40 -5.27 0.00 11.15
N LEU A 41 -5.97 -0.68 10.24
CA LEU A 41 -5.36 -1.36 9.12
C LEU A 41 -4.95 -0.32 8.08
N LEU A 42 -3.75 -0.48 7.55
CA LEU A 42 -3.19 0.33 6.48
C LEU A 42 -2.77 -0.60 5.35
N TRP A 43 -3.17 -0.34 4.11
CA TRP A 43 -2.81 -1.19 2.99
C TRP A 43 -2.31 -0.40 1.80
N ASP A 44 -1.45 -1.05 1.03
CA ASP A 44 -0.93 -0.56 -0.23
C ASP A 44 -0.86 -1.74 -1.21
N ALA A 45 -1.67 -1.68 -2.25
CA ALA A 45 -1.84 -2.72 -3.22
C ALA A 45 -0.85 -2.55 -4.37
N THR A 46 -0.40 -3.69 -4.91
CA THR A 46 0.48 -3.68 -6.08
C THR A 46 0.19 -4.89 -6.94
N CYS A 47 0.05 -4.64 -8.24
CA CYS A 47 0.02 -5.69 -9.26
C CYS A 47 1.39 -5.75 -9.93
N VAL A 48 2.07 -6.89 -9.86
CA VAL A 48 3.41 -7.10 -10.41
C VAL A 48 3.37 -8.00 -11.63
N ASP A 49 4.08 -7.60 -12.69
CA ASP A 49 4.25 -8.41 -13.89
C ASP A 49 5.18 -9.59 -13.60
N ASN A 50 4.60 -10.78 -13.43
CA ASN A 50 5.35 -11.99 -13.14
C ASN A 50 6.07 -12.59 -14.35
N LEU A 51 5.85 -12.05 -15.56
CA LEU A 51 6.55 -12.41 -16.79
C LEU A 51 7.73 -11.47 -17.09
N ALA A 52 7.88 -10.37 -16.35
CA ALA A 52 9.02 -9.47 -16.50
C ALA A 52 10.34 -10.21 -16.27
N ALA A 53 11.35 -9.93 -17.10
CA ALA A 53 12.64 -10.64 -17.05
C ALA A 53 13.31 -10.63 -15.66
N SER A 54 13.12 -9.57 -14.89
CA SER A 54 13.61 -9.43 -13.50
C SER A 54 12.95 -10.38 -12.50
N HIS A 55 11.80 -10.96 -12.84
CA HIS A 55 11.02 -11.84 -11.97
C HIS A 55 11.05 -13.31 -12.42
N ILE A 56 11.34 -13.57 -13.70
CA ILE A 56 11.32 -14.93 -14.31
C ILE A 56 12.08 -15.96 -13.48
N GLN A 57 13.28 -15.65 -12.97
CA GLN A 57 14.07 -16.62 -12.19
C GLN A 57 13.31 -17.14 -10.95
N GLY A 58 12.54 -16.27 -10.28
CA GLY A 58 11.72 -16.64 -9.15
C GLY A 58 10.40 -17.27 -9.57
N THR A 59 9.71 -16.65 -10.52
CA THR A 59 8.35 -17.04 -10.93
C THR A 59 8.33 -18.35 -11.73
N SER A 60 9.44 -18.72 -12.39
CA SER A 60 9.59 -20.03 -13.05
C SER A 60 9.65 -21.20 -12.07
N SER A 61 10.06 -20.93 -10.83
CA SER A 61 10.30 -21.96 -9.81
C SER A 61 9.21 -21.99 -8.75
N MET A 62 8.52 -20.86 -8.52
CA MET A 62 7.55 -20.71 -7.45
C MET A 62 6.42 -19.77 -7.84
N VAL A 63 5.19 -20.27 -7.76
CA VAL A 63 3.97 -19.48 -8.00
C VAL A 63 3.86 -18.36 -6.97
N GLY A 64 3.58 -17.13 -7.42
CA GLY A 64 3.46 -15.99 -6.50
C GLY A 64 4.79 -15.44 -6.00
N ALA A 65 5.93 -15.85 -6.57
CA ALA A 65 7.24 -15.33 -6.17
C ALA A 65 7.35 -13.82 -6.38
N ALA A 66 6.82 -13.28 -7.47
CA ALA A 66 6.87 -11.84 -7.72
C ALA A 66 5.97 -11.09 -6.73
N ALA A 67 4.76 -11.60 -6.46
CA ALA A 67 3.85 -11.01 -5.48
C ALA A 67 4.44 -11.04 -4.05
N THR A 68 5.09 -12.14 -3.68
CA THR A 68 5.76 -12.24 -2.37
C THR A 68 6.90 -11.23 -2.25
N ASN A 69 7.69 -11.07 -3.30
CA ASN A 69 8.79 -10.10 -3.32
C ASN A 69 8.28 -8.66 -3.29
N SER A 70 7.17 -8.37 -3.97
CA SER A 70 6.56 -7.04 -3.95
C SER A 70 5.96 -6.71 -2.59
N GLU A 71 5.36 -7.69 -1.89
CA GLU A 71 4.90 -7.53 -0.51
C GLU A 71 6.05 -7.17 0.44
N GLN A 72 7.16 -7.92 0.38
CA GLN A 72 8.35 -7.63 1.18
C GLN A 72 8.93 -6.24 0.86
N ALA A 73 8.92 -5.83 -0.40
CA ALA A 73 9.40 -4.50 -0.80
C ALA A 73 8.50 -3.38 -0.22
N LYS A 74 7.18 -3.55 -0.29
CA LYS A 74 6.22 -2.62 0.31
C LYS A 74 6.37 -2.56 1.83
N ARG A 75 6.50 -3.71 2.50
CA ARG A 75 6.75 -3.77 3.95
C ARG A 75 7.99 -2.96 4.36
N ARG A 76 9.12 -3.15 3.67
CA ARG A 76 10.33 -2.33 3.88
C ARG A 76 10.07 -0.84 3.63
N ASN A 77 9.29 -0.49 2.62
CA ASN A 77 8.96 0.90 2.32
C ASN A 77 8.15 1.58 3.44
N TYR A 78 7.34 0.84 4.18
CA TYR A 78 6.48 1.38 5.25
C TYR A 78 6.86 0.90 6.66
N GLU A 79 8.10 0.41 6.84
CA GLU A 79 8.57 -0.12 8.13
C GLU A 79 8.42 0.90 9.27
N ASN A 80 8.61 2.19 8.98
CA ASN A 80 8.44 3.27 9.95
C ASN A 80 7.00 3.44 10.46
N LEU A 81 6.00 2.91 9.75
CA LEU A 81 4.58 2.98 10.11
C LEU A 81 4.11 1.78 10.92
N GLU A 82 4.88 0.70 10.98
CA GLU A 82 4.50 -0.53 11.69
C GLU A 82 4.35 -0.35 13.21
N SER A 83 4.86 0.74 13.78
CA SER A 83 4.63 1.08 15.20
C SER A 83 3.20 1.58 15.46
N SER A 84 2.60 2.26 14.49
CA SER A 84 1.34 3.00 14.66
C SER A 84 0.16 2.33 13.94
N PHE A 85 0.41 1.62 12.84
CA PHE A 85 -0.61 1.04 11.97
C PHE A 85 -0.36 -0.43 11.73
N PHE A 86 -1.41 -1.23 11.67
CA PHE A 86 -1.29 -2.61 11.21
C PHE A 86 -1.16 -2.58 9.67
N PHE A 87 0.08 -2.49 9.19
CA PHE A 87 0.35 -2.41 7.75
C PHE A 87 0.29 -3.78 7.09
N VAL A 88 -0.43 -3.88 5.97
CA VAL A 88 -0.50 -5.07 5.14
C VAL A 88 -0.27 -4.68 3.67
N PRO A 89 0.85 -5.11 3.06
CA PRO A 89 1.01 -4.99 1.62
C PRO A 89 0.07 -5.99 0.92
N PHE A 90 -0.58 -5.55 -0.16
CA PHE A 90 -1.47 -6.41 -0.95
C PHE A 90 -0.84 -6.69 -2.32
N GLY A 91 0.01 -7.72 -2.40
CA GLY A 91 0.69 -8.09 -3.63
C GLY A 91 -0.11 -9.09 -4.48
N VAL A 92 -0.28 -8.80 -5.76
CA VAL A 92 -0.83 -9.74 -6.73
C VAL A 92 0.03 -9.79 -7.99
N GLU A 93 0.19 -10.96 -8.58
CA GLU A 93 0.80 -11.11 -9.89
C GLU A 93 -0.25 -10.82 -10.98
N THR A 94 0.19 -10.31 -12.13
CA THR A 94 -0.71 -10.01 -13.27
C THR A 94 -1.51 -11.22 -13.73
N LEU A 95 -0.94 -12.43 -13.65
CA LEU A 95 -1.64 -13.67 -14.02
C LEU A 95 -2.45 -14.31 -12.88
N GLY A 96 -2.56 -13.65 -11.72
CA GLY A 96 -3.51 -14.02 -10.68
C GLY A 96 -2.94 -14.53 -9.34
N PRO A 97 -1.72 -15.08 -9.22
CA PRO A 97 -1.20 -15.46 -7.90
C PRO A 97 -1.12 -14.28 -6.92
N TRP A 98 -1.76 -14.42 -5.76
CA TRP A 98 -1.67 -13.42 -4.69
C TRP A 98 -0.52 -13.75 -3.75
N GLY A 99 0.11 -12.75 -3.17
CA GLY A 99 1.11 -12.93 -2.13
C GLY A 99 0.50 -13.47 -0.82
N PRO A 100 1.33 -14.03 0.07
CA PRO A 100 0.86 -14.57 1.34
C PRO A 100 0.08 -13.57 2.19
N GLU A 101 0.48 -12.30 2.21
CA GLU A 101 -0.18 -11.28 3.03
C GLU A 101 -1.54 -10.88 2.45
N ALA A 102 -1.62 -10.66 1.14
CA ALA A 102 -2.88 -10.42 0.44
C ALA A 102 -3.90 -11.54 0.69
N ARG A 103 -3.47 -12.81 0.59
CA ARG A 103 -4.33 -13.97 0.88
C ARG A 103 -4.75 -14.04 2.34
N ALA A 104 -3.88 -13.68 3.27
CA ALA A 104 -4.19 -13.69 4.69
C ALA A 104 -5.24 -12.61 5.00
N LEU A 105 -5.03 -11.39 4.52
CA LEU A 105 -5.99 -10.29 4.71
C LEU A 105 -7.36 -10.62 4.13
N PHE A 106 -7.41 -11.16 2.90
CA PHE A 106 -8.67 -11.50 2.26
C PHE A 106 -9.49 -12.54 3.03
N LYS A 107 -8.85 -13.45 3.76
CA LYS A 107 -9.54 -14.44 4.60
C LYS A 107 -10.08 -13.86 5.90
N GLU A 108 -9.60 -12.70 6.30
CA GLU A 108 -9.96 -12.02 7.54
C GLU A 108 -11.04 -10.95 7.34
N LEU A 109 -11.31 -10.58 6.08
CA LEU A 109 -12.41 -9.71 5.66
C LEU A 109 -13.70 -10.52 5.48
#